data_AF-A0A812HD55-F1
#
_entry.id   AF-A0A812HD55-F1
#
_cell.length_a   1.000
_cell.length_b   1.000
_cell.length_c   1.000
_cell.angle_alpha   90.00
_cell.angle_beta   90.00
_cell.angle_gamma   90.00
#
_symmetry.space_group_name_H-M   'P 1'
#
loop_
_entity.id
_entity.type
_entity.pdbx_description
1 polymer ?
#
loop_
_entity_poly.entity_id
_entity_poly.type
_entity_poly.pdbx_seq_one_letter_code
_entity_poly.pdbx_strand_id
1 'polypeptide(L)'
;MLDTPFVVRLLATYSGREHVYFLLEAALGGELFTTYERLKLYGSEAHARFYVACVTEALAHLHQKNVIYRDLKPENLLLDVRGFCKVTDMGLAKITTSPTFTMVGTPDYMAPEVIEQSGHTKSVDWWTLGVLLYELLAGHAPFESKSGNAQETYSLVKKGIESVRFPEAVKNEAGQLVRHLCHRTPDVRLRTPTLREHSFFRGFDWKGLQSLRMTPPLVPQVRGPRDLTNFRDCEHEDPQAMPYQDRLPHVTRIAA
;
A
#
# COMPACT_ATOMS: atom_id res chain seq x y z
N MET A 1 0.68 -10.19 17.11
CA MET A 1 1.87 -9.92 16.28
C MET A 1 1.46 -10.05 14.82
N LEU A 2 1.88 -9.12 13.96
CA LEU A 2 1.66 -9.21 12.51
C LEU A 2 2.72 -10.16 11.94
N ASP A 3 2.40 -11.45 11.90
CA ASP A 3 3.30 -12.48 11.38
C ASP A 3 2.82 -12.95 10.00
N THR A 4 3.36 -12.34 8.95
CA THR A 4 3.04 -12.65 7.55
C THR A 4 4.25 -12.33 6.68
N PRO A 5 4.55 -13.13 5.63
CA PRO A 5 5.67 -12.83 4.75
C PRO A 5 5.44 -11.59 3.88
N PHE A 6 4.22 -11.05 3.81
CA PHE A 6 3.85 -9.93 2.93
C PHE A 6 3.85 -8.56 3.61
N VAL A 7 4.33 -8.47 4.86
CA VAL A 7 4.49 -7.21 5.60
C VAL A 7 5.90 -7.17 6.17
N VAL A 8 6.57 -6.03 6.06
CA VAL A 8 7.91 -5.82 6.64
C VAL A 8 7.85 -5.98 8.16
N ARG A 9 8.63 -6.92 8.68
CA ARG A 9 8.70 -7.22 10.11
C ARG A 9 9.47 -6.13 10.88
N LEU A 10 8.85 -5.63 11.95
CA LEU A 10 9.54 -4.89 13.01
C LEU A 10 10.25 -5.87 13.94
N LEU A 11 11.58 -5.80 13.99
CA LEU A 11 12.44 -6.67 14.80
C LEU A 11 12.61 -6.15 16.22
N ALA A 12 12.89 -4.86 16.35
CA ALA A 12 13.11 -4.19 17.62
C ALA A 12 12.85 -2.69 17.51
N THR A 13 12.65 -2.04 18.65
CA THR A 13 12.63 -0.59 18.76
C THR A 13 13.69 -0.13 19.75
N TYR A 14 14.26 1.04 19.47
CA TYR A 14 15.19 1.73 20.37
C TYR A 14 14.75 3.19 20.49
N SER A 15 15.03 3.82 21.62
CA SER A 15 14.73 5.24 21.83
C SER A 15 15.93 5.93 22.45
N GLY A 16 16.36 7.04 21.85
CA GLY A 16 17.32 7.97 22.41
C GLY A 16 16.63 9.21 23.00
N ARG A 17 17.41 10.24 23.30
CA ARG A 17 16.87 11.53 23.79
C ARG A 17 16.07 12.30 22.73
N GLU A 18 16.46 12.16 21.45
CA GLU A 18 15.92 12.97 20.35
C GLU A 18 15.30 12.12 19.23
N HIS A 19 15.52 10.81 19.24
CA HIS A 19 15.16 9.92 18.13
C HIS A 19 14.54 8.62 18.62
N VAL A 20 13.62 8.09 17.81
CA VAL A 20 13.10 6.73 17.93
C VAL A 20 13.56 5.94 16.71
N TYR A 21 14.13 4.77 16.94
CA TYR A 21 14.67 3.89 15.91
C TYR A 21 13.83 2.63 15.82
N PHE A 22 13.47 2.27 14.59
CA PHE A 22 12.76 1.03 14.27
C PHE A 22 13.71 0.12 13.50
N LEU A 23 14.10 -1.00 14.10
CA LEU A 23 14.88 -2.02 13.42
C LEU A 23 13.94 -2.92 12.62
N LEU A 24 13.94 -2.77 11.30
CA LEU A 24 13.07 -3.50 10.38
C LEU A 24 13.83 -4.64 9.67
N GLU A 25 13.11 -5.64 9.17
CA GLU A 25 13.69 -6.55 8.20
C GLU A 25 14.06 -5.82 6.90
N ALA A 26 15.15 -6.23 6.26
CA ALA A 26 15.59 -5.62 5.00
C ALA A 26 14.98 -6.35 3.79
N ALA A 27 14.22 -5.60 2.98
CA ALA A 27 13.71 -6.06 1.68
C ALA A 27 14.53 -5.42 0.55
N LEU A 28 15.66 -6.05 0.18
CA LEU A 28 16.71 -5.46 -0.67
C LEU A 28 16.42 -5.46 -2.19
N GLY A 29 15.23 -5.90 -2.60
CA GLY A 29 14.82 -5.93 -4.01
C GLY A 29 14.44 -4.56 -4.58
N GLY A 30 14.37 -3.53 -3.73
CA GLY A 30 14.01 -2.16 -4.09
C GLY A 30 12.51 -1.88 -3.99
N GLU A 31 12.15 -0.63 -4.23
CA GLU A 31 10.75 -0.17 -4.28
C GLU A 31 10.06 -0.70 -5.54
N LEU A 32 8.79 -1.08 -5.40
CA LEU A 32 7.97 -1.51 -6.53
C LEU A 32 7.81 -0.37 -7.54
N PHE A 33 7.60 0.87 -7.05
CA PHE A 33 7.50 2.08 -7.87
C PHE A 33 8.71 2.25 -8.81
N THR A 34 9.90 2.43 -8.23
CA THR A 34 11.15 2.61 -8.99
C THR A 34 11.42 1.42 -9.91
N THR A 35 11.05 0.21 -9.50
CA THR A 35 11.19 -1.00 -10.33
C THR A 35 10.31 -0.94 -11.59
N TYR A 36 9.04 -0.56 -11.46
CA TYR A 36 8.12 -0.42 -12.58
C TYR A 36 8.57 0.65 -13.58
N GLU A 37 9.04 1.79 -13.08
CA GLU A 37 9.56 2.89 -13.91
C GLU A 37 10.83 2.50 -14.67
N ARG A 38 11.79 1.85 -13.98
CA ARG A 38 13.08 1.45 -14.53
C ARG A 38 12.94 0.35 -15.58
N LEU A 39 12.09 -0.65 -15.30
CA LEU A 39 11.92 -1.82 -16.15
C LEU A 39 10.74 -1.70 -17.13
N LYS A 40 10.03 -0.56 -17.13
CA LYS A 40 8.86 -0.30 -18.00
C LYS A 40 7.80 -1.40 -17.91
N LEU A 41 7.44 -1.77 -16.67
CA LEU A 41 6.52 -2.87 -16.40
C LEU A 41 5.04 -2.48 -16.43
N TYR A 42 4.73 -1.18 -16.55
CA TYR A 42 3.35 -0.71 -16.63
C TYR A 42 2.62 -1.38 -17.79
N GLY A 43 1.41 -1.88 -17.50
CA GLY A 43 0.58 -2.64 -18.45
C GLY A 43 0.87 -4.15 -18.47
N SER A 44 1.88 -4.63 -17.73
CA SER A 44 2.11 -6.06 -17.58
C SER A 44 1.12 -6.69 -16.60
N GLU A 45 0.07 -7.33 -17.13
CA GLU A 45 -0.94 -8.00 -16.32
C GLU A 45 -0.35 -9.09 -15.41
N ALA A 46 0.65 -9.83 -15.88
CA ALA A 46 1.31 -10.87 -15.10
C ALA A 46 2.01 -10.30 -13.84
N HIS A 47 2.72 -9.18 -13.98
CA HIS A 47 3.38 -8.52 -12.85
C HIS A 47 2.34 -7.90 -11.90
N ALA A 48 1.38 -7.15 -12.44
CA ALA A 48 0.33 -6.53 -11.66
C ALA A 48 -0.46 -7.58 -10.86
N ARG A 49 -0.83 -8.71 -11.48
CA ARG A 49 -1.55 -9.81 -10.82
C ARG A 49 -0.75 -10.38 -9.65
N PHE A 50 0.56 -10.63 -9.82
CA PHE A 50 1.38 -11.19 -8.75
C PHE A 50 1.53 -10.23 -7.56
N TYR A 51 1.81 -8.95 -7.82
CA TYR A 51 2.02 -7.98 -6.75
C TYR A 51 0.72 -7.58 -6.05
N VAL A 52 -0.38 -7.42 -6.78
CA VAL A 52 -1.71 -7.20 -6.18
C VAL A 52 -2.13 -8.41 -5.33
N ALA A 53 -1.76 -9.63 -5.71
CA ALA A 53 -2.00 -10.81 -4.88
C ALA A 53 -1.17 -10.79 -3.58
N CYS A 54 0.11 -10.40 -3.62
CA CYS A 54 0.93 -10.21 -2.41
C CYS A 54 0.28 -9.19 -1.44
N VAL A 55 -0.13 -8.03 -1.98
CA VAL A 55 -0.77 -6.98 -1.19
C VAL A 55 -2.13 -7.43 -0.66
N THR A 56 -2.90 -8.22 -1.43
CA THR A 56 -4.16 -8.82 -0.97
C THR A 56 -3.94 -9.68 0.27
N GLU A 57 -2.90 -10.53 0.30
CA GLU A 57 -2.59 -11.35 1.47
C GLU A 57 -2.09 -10.51 2.66
N ALA A 58 -1.32 -9.44 2.40
CA ALA A 58 -0.93 -8.49 3.44
C ALA A 58 -2.16 -7.83 4.09
N LEU A 59 -3.05 -7.23 3.29
CA LEU A 59 -4.25 -6.56 3.77
C LEU A 59 -5.19 -7.52 4.50
N ALA A 60 -5.39 -8.73 3.97
CA ALA A 60 -6.21 -9.75 4.64
C ALA A 60 -5.70 -10.07 6.04
N HIS A 61 -4.38 -10.20 6.21
CA HIS A 61 -3.75 -10.46 7.51
C HIS A 61 -3.89 -9.28 8.48
N LEU A 62 -3.64 -8.05 8.00
CA LEU A 62 -3.84 -6.83 8.80
C LEU A 62 -5.29 -6.71 9.28
N HIS A 63 -6.24 -6.93 8.37
CA HIS A 63 -7.68 -6.82 8.65
C HIS A 63 -8.16 -7.87 9.64
N GLN A 64 -7.61 -9.10 9.63
CA GLN A 64 -7.88 -10.12 10.66
C GLN A 64 -7.43 -9.68 12.05
N LYS A 65 -6.47 -8.76 12.15
CA LYS A 65 -5.95 -8.20 13.41
C LYS A 65 -6.52 -6.81 13.74
N ASN A 66 -7.60 -6.41 13.05
CA ASN A 66 -8.23 -5.10 13.22
C ASN A 66 -7.33 -3.91 12.89
N VAL A 67 -6.30 -4.12 12.06
CA VAL A 67 -5.43 -3.04 11.54
C VAL A 67 -5.99 -2.56 10.20
N ILE A 68 -6.15 -1.25 10.05
CA ILE A 68 -6.39 -0.57 8.76
C ILE A 68 -5.06 0.07 8.35
N TYR A 69 -4.61 -0.15 7.11
CA TYR A 69 -3.29 0.30 6.66
C TYR A 69 -3.25 1.77 6.23
N ARG A 70 -4.20 2.20 5.39
CA ARG A 70 -4.48 3.61 5.01
C ARG A 70 -3.43 4.35 4.17
N ASP A 71 -2.31 3.75 3.81
CA ASP A 71 -1.30 4.40 2.93
C ASP A 71 -0.72 3.45 1.87
N LEU A 72 -1.58 2.65 1.23
CA LEU A 72 -1.15 1.80 0.12
C LEU A 72 -0.85 2.65 -1.11
N LYS A 73 0.38 2.51 -1.62
CA LYS A 73 0.90 3.09 -2.85
C LYS A 73 2.19 2.36 -3.25
N PRO A 74 2.62 2.38 -4.52
CA PRO A 74 3.82 1.68 -5.00
C PRO A 74 5.11 1.99 -4.24
N GLU A 75 5.24 3.18 -3.67
CA GLU A 75 6.39 3.63 -2.88
C GLU A 75 6.48 2.91 -1.53
N ASN A 76 5.33 2.51 -0.96
CA ASN A 76 5.24 1.76 0.29
C ASN A 76 5.25 0.23 0.08
N LEU A 77 5.66 -0.21 -1.12
CA LEU A 77 5.80 -1.62 -1.47
C LEU A 77 7.26 -1.92 -1.80
N LEU A 78 7.86 -2.85 -1.06
CA LEU A 78 9.23 -3.30 -1.26
C LEU A 78 9.26 -4.72 -1.82
N LEU A 79 10.24 -5.00 -2.66
CA LEU A 79 10.55 -6.35 -3.11
C LEU A 79 11.61 -6.97 -2.18
N ASP A 80 11.42 -8.22 -1.78
CA ASP A 80 12.50 -8.99 -1.15
C ASP A 80 13.50 -9.52 -2.19
N VAL A 81 14.56 -10.19 -1.72
CA VAL A 81 15.61 -10.75 -2.60
C VAL A 81 15.10 -11.86 -3.53
N ARG A 82 13.91 -12.41 -3.26
CA ARG A 82 13.28 -13.45 -4.08
C ARG A 82 12.29 -12.84 -5.08
N GLY A 83 11.91 -11.58 -4.92
CA GLY A 83 10.92 -10.87 -5.73
C GLY A 83 9.51 -10.86 -5.15
N PHE A 84 9.29 -11.32 -3.92
CA PHE A 84 7.99 -11.17 -3.26
C PHE A 84 7.79 -9.74 -2.79
N CYS A 85 6.57 -9.23 -2.97
CA CYS A 85 6.21 -7.88 -2.53
C CYS A 85 5.79 -7.88 -1.06
N LYS A 86 6.27 -6.88 -0.33
CA LYS A 86 6.03 -6.63 1.10
C LYS A 86 5.53 -5.21 1.29
N VAL A 87 4.46 -5.06 2.06
CA VAL A 87 3.99 -3.76 2.53
C VAL A 87 4.93 -3.25 3.63
N THR A 88 5.39 -2.01 3.50
CA THR A 88 6.20 -1.30 4.51
C THR A 88 5.44 -0.10 5.08
N ASP A 89 6.09 0.76 5.86
CA ASP A 89 5.56 2.01 6.43
C ASP A 89 4.17 1.89 7.09
N MET A 90 4.17 1.58 8.39
CA MET A 90 2.95 1.52 9.20
C MET A 90 2.60 2.86 9.88
N GLY A 91 3.20 3.98 9.46
CA GLY A 91 3.03 5.29 10.10
C GLY A 91 1.59 5.79 10.13
N LEU A 92 0.80 5.41 9.12
CA LEU A 92 -0.62 5.73 9.04
C LEU A 92 -1.53 4.55 9.40
N ALA A 93 -1.00 3.40 9.82
CA ALA A 93 -1.82 2.27 10.22
C ALA A 93 -2.59 2.57 11.52
N LYS A 94 -3.75 1.95 11.70
CA LYS A 94 -4.56 2.10 12.93
C LYS A 94 -5.25 0.81 13.32
N ILE A 95 -5.10 0.42 14.59
CA ILE A 95 -5.89 -0.66 15.19
C ILE A 95 -7.24 -0.09 15.62
N THR A 96 -8.34 -0.60 15.06
CA THR A 96 -9.69 -0.19 15.46
C THR A 96 -10.73 -1.23 15.07
N THR A 97 -11.76 -1.37 15.90
CA THR A 97 -12.99 -2.12 15.61
C THR A 97 -14.14 -1.22 15.19
N SER A 98 -14.01 0.09 15.40
CA SER A 98 -15.00 1.12 15.09
C SER A 98 -14.53 2.00 13.93
N PRO A 99 -15.45 2.69 13.24
CA PRO A 99 -15.08 3.70 12.25
C PRO A 99 -14.13 4.75 12.83
N THR A 100 -13.19 5.21 12.00
CA THR A 100 -12.26 6.30 12.31
C THR A 100 -12.49 7.45 11.33
N PHE A 101 -12.11 8.67 11.71
CA PHE A 101 -12.49 9.91 10.99
C PHE A 101 -11.30 10.73 10.49
N THR A 102 -10.07 10.36 10.89
CA THR A 102 -8.87 11.09 10.49
C THR A 102 -8.61 10.95 9.00
N MET A 103 -8.67 12.06 8.26
CA MET A 103 -8.31 12.12 6.84
C MET A 103 -6.78 12.03 6.70
N VAL A 104 -6.27 10.88 6.26
CA VAL A 104 -4.84 10.59 6.05
C VAL A 104 -4.66 9.75 4.81
N GLY A 105 -3.44 9.71 4.30
CA GLY A 105 -3.04 8.97 3.09
C GLY A 105 -2.67 9.92 1.95
N THR A 106 -2.38 9.33 0.80
CA THR A 106 -1.99 10.07 -0.41
C THR A 106 -3.26 10.46 -1.22
N PRO A 107 -3.43 11.72 -1.66
CA PRO A 107 -4.68 12.20 -2.28
C PRO A 107 -5.24 11.31 -3.39
N ASP A 108 -4.39 10.83 -4.30
CA ASP A 108 -4.81 10.01 -5.46
C ASP A 108 -5.28 8.61 -5.09
N TYR A 109 -5.04 8.19 -3.84
CA TYR A 109 -5.41 6.91 -3.27
C TYR A 109 -6.61 6.98 -2.31
N MET A 110 -7.02 8.18 -1.89
CA MET A 110 -8.07 8.30 -0.88
C MET A 110 -9.44 7.84 -1.39
N ALA A 111 -10.12 7.04 -0.56
CA ALA A 111 -11.50 6.63 -0.81
C ALA A 111 -12.50 7.79 -0.58
N PRO A 112 -13.70 7.77 -1.20
CA PRO A 112 -14.69 8.83 -1.07
C PRO A 112 -15.05 9.15 0.38
N GLU A 113 -15.24 8.14 1.23
CA GLU A 113 -15.61 8.31 2.65
C GLU A 113 -14.49 8.91 3.51
N VAL A 114 -13.23 8.81 3.07
CA VAL A 114 -12.08 9.45 3.73
C VAL A 114 -12.10 10.95 3.42
N ILE A 115 -12.34 11.31 2.16
CA ILE A 115 -12.46 12.70 1.68
C ILE A 115 -13.70 13.39 2.27
N GLU A 116 -14.81 12.67 2.37
CA GLU A 116 -16.07 13.15 2.94
C GLU A 116 -16.06 13.16 4.48
N GLN A 117 -15.04 12.58 5.11
CA GLN A 117 -14.90 12.47 6.57
C GLN A 117 -16.13 11.84 7.26
N SER A 118 -16.86 10.97 6.55
CA SER A 118 -18.10 10.34 7.05
C SER A 118 -17.85 9.13 7.97
N GLY A 119 -16.59 8.83 8.23
CA GLY A 119 -16.15 7.67 9.00
C GLY A 119 -15.80 6.50 8.08
N HIS A 120 -14.63 5.90 8.32
CA HIS A 120 -14.11 4.83 7.48
C HIS A 120 -13.61 3.63 8.28
N THR A 121 -13.66 2.47 7.65
CA THR A 121 -13.24 1.17 8.20
C THR A 121 -12.18 0.53 7.31
N LYS A 122 -11.91 -0.76 7.49
CA LYS A 122 -11.02 -1.59 6.66
C LYS A 122 -11.34 -1.55 5.15
N SER A 123 -12.56 -1.14 4.79
CA SER A 123 -13.01 -0.99 3.40
C SER A 123 -12.16 -0.03 2.55
N VAL A 124 -11.47 0.92 3.17
CA VAL A 124 -10.61 1.88 2.45
C VAL A 124 -9.39 1.20 1.84
N ASP A 125 -8.86 0.17 2.47
CA ASP A 125 -7.70 -0.54 1.94
C ASP A 125 -8.04 -1.36 0.68
N TRP A 126 -9.31 -1.79 0.54
CA TRP A 126 -9.76 -2.44 -0.69
C TRP A 126 -9.94 -1.44 -1.84
N TRP A 127 -10.32 -0.19 -1.53
CA TRP A 127 -10.32 0.89 -2.52
C TRP A 127 -8.90 1.20 -3.00
N THR A 128 -7.95 1.38 -2.07
CA THR A 128 -6.55 1.67 -2.43
C THR A 128 -5.91 0.52 -3.20
N LEU A 129 -6.31 -0.74 -2.95
CA LEU A 129 -5.90 -1.89 -3.76
C LEU A 129 -6.38 -1.79 -5.22
N GLY A 130 -7.59 -1.28 -5.44
CA GLY A 130 -8.12 -1.02 -6.78
C GLY A 130 -7.38 0.10 -7.50
N VAL A 131 -7.04 1.18 -6.78
CA VAL A 131 -6.19 2.27 -7.27
C VAL A 131 -4.81 1.73 -7.65
N LEU A 132 -4.18 0.92 -6.79
CA LEU A 132 -2.89 0.28 -7.05
C LEU A 132 -2.93 -0.59 -8.32
N LEU A 133 -3.94 -1.46 -8.46
CA LEU A 133 -4.08 -2.30 -9.66
C LEU A 133 -4.18 -1.46 -10.93
N TYR A 134 -4.98 -0.39 -10.90
CA TYR A 134 -5.09 0.54 -12.02
C TYR A 134 -3.72 1.16 -12.34
N GLU A 135 -3.00 1.67 -11.33
CA GLU A 135 -1.71 2.34 -11.53
C GLU A 135 -0.63 1.41 -12.07
N LEU A 136 -0.53 0.18 -11.57
CA LEU A 136 0.43 -0.81 -12.09
C LEU A 136 0.17 -1.17 -13.56
N LEU A 137 -1.05 -0.97 -14.06
CA LEU A 137 -1.43 -1.25 -15.45
C LEU A 137 -1.41 0.01 -16.34
N ALA A 138 -1.77 1.17 -15.81
CA ALA A 138 -1.90 2.41 -16.56
C ALA A 138 -0.66 3.31 -16.49
N GLY A 139 0.17 3.17 -15.46
CA GLY A 139 1.30 4.07 -15.19
C GLY A 139 0.94 5.35 -14.43
N HIS A 140 -0.33 5.52 -14.05
CA HIS A 140 -0.82 6.65 -13.27
C HIS A 140 -2.08 6.25 -12.49
N ALA A 141 -2.44 6.98 -11.44
CA ALA A 141 -3.66 6.71 -10.67
C ALA A 141 -4.95 7.06 -11.46
N PRO A 142 -6.10 6.39 -11.23
CA PRO A 142 -7.33 6.60 -11.98
C PRO A 142 -7.98 7.97 -11.75
N PHE A 143 -7.70 8.60 -10.60
CA PHE A 143 -8.26 9.89 -10.21
C PHE A 143 -7.21 11.01 -10.18
N GLU A 144 -6.03 10.77 -10.77
CA GLU A 144 -4.95 11.76 -10.81
C GLU A 144 -5.40 13.03 -11.53
N SER A 145 -5.13 14.18 -10.90
CA SER A 145 -5.40 15.49 -11.50
C SER A 145 -4.28 15.91 -12.45
N LYS A 146 -4.65 16.52 -13.58
CA LYS A 146 -3.67 17.01 -14.56
C LYS A 146 -2.80 18.14 -14.01
N SER A 147 -3.30 18.87 -13.01
CA SER A 147 -2.61 19.99 -12.37
C SER A 147 -1.85 19.59 -11.10
N GLY A 148 -1.96 18.33 -10.64
CA GLY A 148 -1.46 17.89 -9.34
C GLY A 148 -2.22 18.48 -8.14
N ASN A 149 -3.37 19.13 -8.38
CA ASN A 149 -4.19 19.72 -7.33
C ASN A 149 -5.08 18.67 -6.64
N ALA A 150 -4.90 18.50 -5.33
CA ALA A 150 -5.68 17.56 -4.53
C ALA A 150 -7.20 17.80 -4.60
N GLN A 151 -7.67 19.05 -4.70
CA GLN A 151 -9.10 19.36 -4.79
C GLN A 151 -9.71 18.89 -6.12
N GLU A 152 -8.93 18.92 -7.21
CA GLU A 152 -9.35 18.33 -8.48
C GLU A 152 -9.41 16.81 -8.38
N THR A 153 -8.39 16.17 -7.80
CA THR A 153 -8.38 14.73 -7.50
C THR A 153 -9.62 14.34 -6.69
N TYR A 154 -9.94 15.06 -5.61
CA TYR A 154 -11.13 14.80 -4.79
C TYR A 154 -12.44 14.93 -5.57
N SER A 155 -12.50 15.87 -6.51
CA SER A 155 -13.66 16.05 -7.39
C SER A 155 -13.81 14.86 -8.35
N LEU A 156 -12.70 14.27 -8.84
CA LEU A 156 -12.69 13.06 -9.65
C LEU A 156 -13.12 11.84 -8.83
N VAL A 157 -12.59 11.67 -7.60
CA VAL A 157 -13.01 10.60 -6.69
C VAL A 157 -14.52 10.64 -6.44
N LYS A 158 -15.09 11.82 -6.22
CA LYS A 158 -16.54 12.01 -6.01
C LYS A 158 -17.41 11.69 -7.23
N LYS A 159 -16.88 11.84 -8.45
CA LYS A 159 -17.55 11.39 -9.69
C LYS A 159 -17.56 9.86 -9.79
N GLY A 160 -16.61 9.20 -9.15
CA GLY A 160 -16.53 7.74 -9.03
C GLY A 160 -15.82 7.08 -10.21
N ILE A 161 -15.46 5.81 -10.02
CA ILE A 161 -14.66 5.03 -10.98
C ILE A 161 -15.33 4.89 -12.36
N GLU A 162 -16.67 4.91 -12.42
CA GLU A 162 -17.41 4.85 -13.68
C GLU A 162 -17.20 6.08 -14.59
N SER A 163 -16.72 7.19 -14.03
CA SER A 163 -16.37 8.38 -14.82
C SER A 163 -14.95 8.31 -15.41
N VAL A 164 -14.14 7.32 -15.02
CA VAL A 164 -12.76 7.16 -15.46
C VAL A 164 -12.71 6.36 -16.76
N ARG A 165 -12.02 6.90 -17.77
CA ARG A 165 -11.80 6.21 -19.04
C ARG A 165 -10.61 5.26 -18.90
N PHE A 166 -10.87 3.95 -18.93
CA PHE A 166 -9.81 2.96 -18.79
C PHE A 166 -8.99 2.81 -20.08
N PRO A 167 -7.65 2.85 -20.02
CA PRO A 167 -6.79 2.49 -21.14
C PRO A 167 -6.89 0.99 -21.44
N GLU A 168 -6.42 0.57 -22.62
CA GLU A 168 -6.53 -0.83 -23.08
C GLU A 168 -5.97 -1.84 -22.07
N ALA A 169 -4.84 -1.51 -21.44
CA ALA A 169 -4.18 -2.35 -20.45
C ALA A 169 -5.01 -2.61 -19.17
N VAL A 170 -6.03 -1.80 -18.89
CA VAL A 170 -6.91 -1.92 -17.72
C VAL A 170 -8.31 -2.39 -18.11
N LYS A 171 -8.53 -2.84 -19.36
CA LYS A 171 -9.85 -3.35 -19.78
C LYS A 171 -10.09 -4.77 -19.26
N ASN A 172 -11.23 -5.34 -19.64
CA ASN A 172 -11.62 -6.72 -19.37
C ASN A 172 -11.63 -7.05 -17.86
N GLU A 173 -11.06 -8.19 -17.47
CA GLU A 173 -11.06 -8.71 -16.10
C GLU A 173 -10.36 -7.78 -15.12
N ALA A 174 -9.26 -7.14 -15.51
CA ALA A 174 -8.56 -6.16 -14.67
C ALA A 174 -9.48 -4.97 -14.36
N GLY A 175 -10.13 -4.42 -15.39
CA GLY A 175 -11.04 -3.30 -15.23
C GLY A 175 -12.30 -3.64 -14.43
N GLN A 176 -12.81 -4.87 -14.54
CA GLN A 176 -13.90 -5.34 -13.68
C GLN A 176 -13.45 -5.40 -12.22
N LEU A 177 -12.24 -5.90 -11.95
CA LEU A 177 -11.69 -5.93 -10.59
C LEU A 177 -11.52 -4.52 -10.01
N VAL A 178 -10.96 -3.59 -10.79
CA VAL A 178 -10.82 -2.18 -10.38
C VAL A 178 -12.18 -1.57 -10.02
N ARG A 179 -13.24 -1.80 -10.82
CA ARG A 179 -14.59 -1.30 -10.50
C ARG A 179 -15.17 -1.92 -9.23
N HIS A 180 -15.00 -3.23 -9.03
CA HIS A 180 -15.47 -3.91 -7.84
C HIS A 180 -14.75 -3.47 -6.55
N LEU A 181 -13.46 -3.15 -6.65
CA LEU A 181 -12.64 -2.63 -5.54
C LEU A 181 -12.93 -1.15 -5.27
N CYS A 182 -13.00 -0.33 -6.32
CA CYS A 182 -13.29 1.11 -6.26
C CYS A 182 -14.80 1.41 -6.32
N HIS A 183 -15.63 0.53 -5.76
CA HIS A 183 -17.05 0.78 -5.63
C HIS A 183 -17.31 1.92 -4.62
N ARG A 184 -18.22 2.85 -4.95
CA ARG A 184 -18.49 4.02 -4.10
C ARG A 184 -18.93 3.61 -2.69
N THR A 185 -19.90 2.71 -2.61
CA THR A 185 -20.41 2.16 -1.33
C THR A 185 -19.38 1.22 -0.70
N PRO A 186 -18.84 1.53 0.50
CA PRO A 186 -17.77 0.74 1.12
C PRO A 186 -18.14 -0.71 1.42
N ASP A 187 -19.41 -1.00 1.75
CA ASP A 187 -19.89 -2.34 2.10
C ASP A 187 -20.03 -3.27 0.89
N VAL A 188 -20.17 -2.71 -0.30
CA VAL A 188 -20.30 -3.48 -1.55
C VAL A 188 -18.93 -3.78 -2.18
N ARG A 189 -17.86 -3.11 -1.72
CA ARG A 189 -16.50 -3.35 -2.24
C ARG A 189 -16.11 -4.81 -2.10
N LEU A 190 -15.56 -5.36 -3.20
CA LEU A 190 -15.01 -6.70 -3.21
C LEU A 190 -13.84 -6.79 -2.22
N ARG A 191 -13.79 -7.90 -1.48
CA ARG A 191 -12.82 -8.14 -0.41
C ARG A 191 -12.56 -9.63 -0.27
N THR A 192 -11.54 -10.01 0.49
CA THR A 192 -11.32 -11.43 0.80
C THR A 192 -12.46 -12.01 1.64
N PRO A 193 -12.84 -13.29 1.43
CA PRO A 193 -12.18 -14.26 0.56
C PRO A 193 -12.56 -14.15 -0.93
N THR A 194 -13.74 -13.61 -1.26
CA THR A 194 -14.32 -13.58 -2.62
C THR A 194 -13.42 -12.91 -3.66
N LEU A 195 -12.61 -11.94 -3.27
CA LEU A 195 -11.61 -11.31 -4.14
C LEU A 195 -10.71 -12.34 -4.85
N ARG A 196 -10.32 -13.42 -4.15
CA ARG A 196 -9.43 -14.47 -4.69
C ARG A 196 -10.06 -15.26 -5.85
N GLU A 197 -11.38 -15.25 -5.94
CA GLU A 197 -12.18 -15.98 -6.93
C GLU A 197 -12.48 -15.13 -8.18
N HIS A 198 -12.11 -13.85 -8.16
CA HIS A 198 -12.34 -12.94 -9.28
C HIS A 198 -11.64 -13.45 -10.56
N SER A 199 -12.26 -13.24 -11.72
CA SER A 199 -11.77 -13.72 -13.03
C SER A 199 -10.35 -13.26 -13.35
N PHE A 200 -9.94 -12.08 -12.87
CA PHE A 200 -8.58 -11.56 -12.96
C PHE A 200 -7.52 -12.49 -12.36
N PHE A 201 -7.88 -13.29 -11.35
CA PHE A 201 -7.03 -14.28 -10.69
C PHE A 201 -7.31 -15.72 -11.16
N ARG A 202 -8.00 -15.91 -12.29
CA ARG A 202 -8.27 -17.25 -12.83
C ARG A 202 -6.95 -18.00 -13.05
N GLY A 203 -6.84 -19.17 -12.42
CA GLY A 203 -5.64 -20.02 -12.49
C GLY A 203 -4.47 -19.55 -11.61
N PHE A 204 -4.63 -18.50 -10.79
CA PHE A 204 -3.60 -18.04 -9.86
C PHE A 204 -3.48 -18.99 -8.66
N ASP A 205 -2.27 -19.47 -8.37
CA ASP A 205 -2.00 -20.39 -7.25
C ASP A 205 -1.85 -19.64 -5.92
N TRP A 206 -2.98 -19.22 -5.34
CA TRP A 206 -3.00 -18.55 -4.02
C TRP A 206 -2.31 -19.37 -2.92
N LYS A 207 -2.42 -20.71 -2.95
CA LYS A 207 -1.77 -21.58 -1.96
C LYS A 207 -0.25 -21.57 -2.16
N GLY A 208 0.21 -21.61 -3.41
CA GLY A 208 1.61 -21.44 -3.77
C GLY A 208 2.15 -20.08 -3.35
N LEU A 209 1.37 -19.00 -3.51
CA LEU A 209 1.75 -17.67 -3.05
C LEU A 209 1.92 -17.64 -1.53
N GLN A 210 0.90 -18.08 -0.78
CA GLN A 210 0.88 -18.08 0.70
C GLN A 210 2.01 -18.91 1.31
N SER A 211 2.42 -19.98 0.61
CA SER A 211 3.54 -20.85 1.01
C SER A 211 4.88 -20.45 0.39
N LEU A 212 4.93 -19.32 -0.32
CA LEU A 212 6.11 -18.80 -1.02
C LEU A 212 6.75 -19.81 -1.99
N ARG A 213 5.95 -20.69 -2.60
CA ARG A 213 6.41 -21.68 -3.60
C ARG A 213 6.29 -21.17 -5.04
N MET A 214 5.48 -20.14 -5.28
CA MET A 214 5.41 -19.51 -6.60
C MET A 214 6.75 -18.83 -6.94
N THR A 215 7.11 -18.87 -8.21
CA THR A 215 8.21 -18.06 -8.76
C THR A 215 7.68 -16.66 -9.04
N PRO A 216 8.23 -15.60 -8.40
CA PRO A 216 7.86 -14.23 -8.73
C PRO A 216 8.20 -13.88 -10.19
N PRO A 217 7.42 -13.01 -10.85
CA PRO A 217 7.63 -12.65 -12.26
C PRO A 217 8.93 -11.86 -12.48
N LEU A 218 9.49 -11.27 -11.41
CA LEU A 218 10.77 -10.59 -11.41
C LEU A 218 11.56 -11.04 -10.17
N VAL A 219 12.81 -11.47 -10.39
CA VAL A 219 13.76 -11.73 -9.31
C VAL A 219 14.82 -10.61 -9.33
N PRO A 220 14.86 -9.73 -8.33
CA PRO A 220 15.84 -8.65 -8.26
C PRO A 220 17.28 -9.18 -8.19
N GLN A 221 18.22 -8.44 -8.77
CA GLN A 221 19.64 -8.76 -8.62
C GLN A 221 20.13 -8.15 -7.30
N VAL A 222 20.52 -8.99 -6.34
CA VAL A 222 21.06 -8.57 -5.04
C VAL A 222 22.35 -9.33 -4.78
N ARG A 223 23.49 -8.63 -4.82
CA ARG A 223 24.83 -9.21 -4.72
C ARG A 223 25.22 -9.56 -3.28
N GLY A 224 24.52 -9.02 -2.29
CA GLY A 224 24.77 -9.27 -0.89
C GLY A 224 23.94 -8.39 0.05
N PRO A 225 24.12 -8.53 1.37
CA PRO A 225 23.29 -7.88 2.38
C PRO A 225 23.47 -6.35 2.48
N ARG A 226 24.43 -5.78 1.74
CA ARG A 226 24.70 -4.33 1.66
C ARG A 226 24.51 -3.77 0.26
N ASP A 227 23.98 -4.57 -0.66
CA ASP A 227 23.72 -4.12 -2.02
C ASP A 227 22.46 -3.24 -2.04
N LEU A 228 22.67 -1.93 -2.29
CA LEU A 228 21.62 -0.93 -2.37
C LEU A 228 21.33 -0.50 -3.82
N THR A 229 21.89 -1.18 -4.82
CA THR A 229 21.77 -0.80 -6.24
C THR A 229 20.33 -0.83 -6.78
N ASN A 230 19.40 -1.48 -6.08
CA ASN A 230 17.98 -1.47 -6.41
C ASN A 230 17.22 -0.24 -5.89
N PHE A 231 17.84 0.58 -5.03
CA PHE A 231 17.29 1.80 -4.46
C PHE A 231 17.87 3.03 -5.14
N ARG A 232 17.15 4.14 -5.07
CA ARG A 232 17.67 5.44 -5.53
C ARG A 232 18.71 5.95 -4.52
N ASP A 233 19.71 6.66 -5.00
CA ASP A 233 20.65 7.36 -4.13
C ASP A 233 19.91 8.44 -3.33
N CYS A 234 20.12 8.49 -2.02
CA CYS A 234 19.61 9.56 -1.18
C CYS A 234 20.59 10.73 -1.24
N GLU A 235 20.20 11.84 -1.88
CA GLU A 235 21.03 13.04 -2.01
C GLU A 235 21.10 13.88 -0.71
N HIS A 236 20.32 13.51 0.33
CA HIS A 236 20.25 14.27 1.57
C HIS A 236 20.94 13.53 2.71
N GLU A 237 21.86 14.24 3.38
CA GLU A 237 22.29 13.91 4.75
C GLU A 237 21.05 13.86 5.67
N ASP A 238 21.15 13.09 6.76
CA ASP A 238 20.10 13.02 7.78
C ASP A 238 19.55 14.42 8.09
N PRO A 239 18.21 14.60 8.16
CA PRO A 239 17.62 15.90 8.45
C PRO A 239 18.26 16.48 9.71
N GLN A 240 18.53 17.79 9.70
CA GLN A 240 19.14 18.48 10.85
C GLN A 240 18.40 18.08 12.13
N ALA A 241 19.15 17.57 13.12
CA ALA A 241 18.60 17.16 14.40
C ALA A 241 17.74 18.30 14.97
N MET A 242 16.43 18.07 15.06
CA MET A 242 15.53 19.01 15.70
C MET A 242 15.64 18.78 17.21
N PRO A 243 16.19 19.72 18.00
CA PRO A 243 16.30 19.54 19.44
C PRO A 243 14.91 19.33 20.03
N TYR A 244 14.75 18.24 20.79
CA TYR A 244 13.49 17.95 21.47
C TYR A 244 13.14 19.09 22.43
N GLN A 245 12.04 19.79 22.17
CA GLN A 245 11.46 20.80 23.06
C GLN A 245 10.17 20.26 23.65
N ASP A 246 10.19 19.95 24.95
CA ASP A 246 8.99 19.58 25.69
C ASP A 246 8.09 20.83 25.80
N ARG A 247 7.07 20.94 24.93
CA ARG A 247 6.11 22.08 24.92
C ARG A 247 4.88 21.84 25.79
N LEU A 248 4.88 20.79 26.62
CA LEU A 248 3.83 20.54 27.58
C LEU A 248 4.39 20.70 29.00
N PRO A 249 3.85 21.63 29.82
CA PRO A 249 4.20 21.64 31.24
C PRO A 249 3.78 20.30 31.82
N HIS A 250 4.71 19.62 32.49
CA HIS A 250 4.50 18.35 33.17
C HIS A 250 3.14 18.35 33.88
N VAL A 251 2.20 17.53 33.39
CA VAL A 251 1.01 17.20 34.17
C VAL A 251 1.52 16.36 35.34
N THR A 252 1.66 17.05 36.47
CA THR A 252 2.09 16.47 37.75
C THR A 252 1.28 15.22 38.02
N ARG A 253 1.99 14.14 38.35
CA ARG A 253 1.46 12.84 38.77
C ARG A 253 0.25 13.03 39.70
N ILE A 254 -0.89 12.45 39.34
CA ILE A 254 -1.93 12.14 40.31
C ILE A 254 -1.38 11.00 41.16
N ALA A 255 -0.91 11.32 42.36
CA ALA A 255 -0.64 10.34 43.39
C ALA A 255 -1.98 9.76 43.89
N ALA A 256 -1.97 8.45 44.12
CA ALA A 256 -3.06 7.70 44.76
C ALA A 256 -3.27 8.14 46.22
#